data_AF-A0A0R3QGT8-F1
#
_entry.id   AF-A0A0R3QGT8-F1
#
_cell.length_a   1.000
_cell.length_b   1.000
_cell.length_c   1.000
_cell.angle_alpha   90.00
_cell.angle_beta   90.00
_cell.angle_gamma   90.00
#
_symmetry.space_group_name_H-M   'P 1'
#
loop_
_entity.id
_entity.type
_entity.pdbx_description
1 polymer ?
#
loop_
_entity_poly.entity_id
_entity_poly.type
_entity_poly.pdbx_seq_one_letter_code
_entity_poly.pdbx_strand_id
1 'polypeptide(L)'
;LIEIVLATDMSSHFAQIKTMKAMLSSPEGIDKTKAVCLIVHACDISHASKPWELHSRWTEGVLEEFFRQGDLEASMGLPYSPLCDRNTVHVADSQIGFIDFIVEPTMIICGEMLTRIIEPLVPLQSSDTFLPCDNSDSLLTSADVPQEHETFVFL
;
A
#
# COMPACT_ATOMS: atom_id res chain seq x y z
N LEU A 1 -16.61 11.87 7.55
CA LEU A 1 -16.56 11.82 6.06
C LEU A 1 -15.41 12.67 5.53
N ILE A 2 -15.35 13.97 5.86
CA ILE A 2 -14.21 14.83 5.48
C ILE A 2 -12.86 14.22 5.90
N GLU A 3 -12.73 13.80 7.17
CA GLU A 3 -11.50 13.18 7.69
C GLU A 3 -11.12 11.87 6.99
N ILE A 4 -12.11 11.12 6.48
CA ILE A 4 -11.85 9.85 5.78
C ILE A 4 -11.27 10.15 4.40
N VAL A 5 -11.80 11.16 3.70
CA VAL A 5 -11.27 11.58 2.39
C VAL A 5 -9.87 12.18 2.54
N LEU A 6 -9.65 13.01 3.56
CA LEU A 6 -8.30 13.53 3.82
C LEU A 6 -7.31 12.43 4.21
N ALA A 7 -7.78 11.32 4.76
CA ALA A 7 -6.94 10.18 5.09
C ALA A 7 -6.55 9.33 3.87
N THR A 8 -7.06 9.58 2.66
CA THR A 8 -6.55 8.89 1.46
C THR A 8 -5.31 9.58 0.85
N ASP A 9 -4.96 10.76 1.35
CA ASP A 9 -3.76 11.51 0.95
C ASP A 9 -2.49 10.74 1.34
N MET A 10 -1.64 10.43 0.37
CA MET A 10 -0.43 9.64 0.58
C MET A 10 0.64 10.39 1.37
N SER A 11 0.61 11.72 1.42
CA SER A 11 1.49 12.52 2.29
C SER A 11 1.27 12.20 3.78
N SER A 12 0.06 11.74 4.14
CA SER A 12 -0.30 11.35 5.50
C SER A 12 -0.08 9.86 5.80
N HIS A 13 0.23 9.05 4.78
CA HIS A 13 0.32 7.59 4.85
C HIS A 13 1.15 7.10 6.04
N PHE A 14 2.43 7.45 6.09
CA PHE A 14 3.33 6.97 7.14
C PHE A 14 2.93 7.44 8.54
N ALA A 15 2.32 8.63 8.64
CA ALA A 15 1.80 9.14 9.91
C ALA A 15 0.60 8.32 10.41
N GLN A 16 -0.29 7.92 9.51
CA GLN A 16 -1.42 7.03 9.82
C GLN A 16 -0.95 5.64 10.26
N ILE A 17 -0.05 5.02 9.49
CA ILE A 17 0.57 3.73 9.80
C ILE A 17 1.24 3.74 11.18
N LYS A 18 2.06 4.77 11.46
CA LYS A 18 2.72 4.92 12.76
C LYS A 18 1.71 5.09 13.90
N THR A 19 0.67 5.88 13.68
CA THR A 19 -0.38 6.12 14.67
C THR A 19 -1.13 4.83 14.99
N MET A 20 -1.51 4.04 13.99
CA MET A 20 -2.22 2.79 14.22
C MET A 20 -1.32 1.76 14.91
N LYS A 21 -0.06 1.61 14.50
CA LYS A 21 0.93 0.76 15.19
C LYS A 21 1.04 1.11 16.69
N ALA A 22 1.09 2.39 17.02
CA ALA A 22 1.12 2.84 18.41
C ALA A 22 -0.16 2.47 19.18
N MET A 23 -1.32 2.58 18.53
CA MET A 23 -2.61 2.17 19.13
C MET A 23 -2.69 0.66 19.35
N LEU A 24 -2.19 -0.15 18.41
CA LEU A 24 -2.15 -1.61 18.56
C LEU A 24 -1.24 -2.08 19.70
N SER A 25 -0.21 -1.30 20.02
CA SER A 25 0.69 -1.55 21.14
C SER A 25 0.12 -1.08 22.49
N SER A 26 -0.94 -0.27 22.47
CA SER A 26 -1.59 0.25 23.67
C SER A 26 -2.64 -0.74 24.20
N PRO A 27 -2.81 -0.87 25.53
CA PRO A 27 -3.94 -1.62 26.10
C PRO A 27 -5.29 -0.91 25.88
N GLU A 28 -5.27 0.36 25.46
CA GLU A 28 -6.47 1.15 25.16
C GLU A 28 -7.19 0.62 23.90
N GLY A 29 -8.47 0.98 23.76
CA GLY A 29 -9.25 0.62 22.58
C GLY A 29 -8.78 1.36 21.32
N ILE A 30 -9.00 0.76 20.15
CA ILE A 30 -8.74 1.41 18.86
C ILE A 30 -9.79 2.48 18.62
N ASP A 31 -9.33 3.68 18.25
CA ASP A 31 -10.22 4.76 17.81
C ASP A 31 -10.94 4.36 16.52
N LYS A 32 -12.28 4.35 16.56
CA LYS A 32 -13.10 3.88 15.44
C LYS A 32 -12.93 4.73 14.19
N THR A 33 -12.76 6.04 14.34
CA THR A 33 -12.59 6.96 13.21
C THR A 33 -11.27 6.67 12.53
N LYS A 34 -10.17 6.54 13.29
CA LYS A 34 -8.86 6.18 12.74
C LYS A 34 -8.84 4.79 12.09
N ALA A 35 -9.57 3.84 12.65
CA ALA A 35 -9.72 2.52 12.02
C ALA A 35 -10.39 2.62 10.65
N VAL A 36 -11.51 3.36 10.55
CA VAL A 36 -12.20 3.56 9.27
C VAL A 36 -11.32 4.32 8.28
N CYS A 37 -10.59 5.35 8.70
CA CYS A 37 -9.62 6.06 7.87
C CYS A 37 -8.58 5.10 7.28
N LEU A 38 -7.96 4.25 8.12
CA LEU A 38 -6.97 3.28 7.66
C LEU A 38 -7.57 2.23 6.71
N ILE A 39 -8.80 1.76 6.97
CA ILE A 39 -9.49 0.78 6.10
C ILE A 39 -9.72 1.39 4.72
N VAL A 40 -10.20 2.64 4.65
CA VAL A 40 -10.47 3.31 3.37
C VAL A 40 -9.16 3.61 2.64
N HIS A 41 -8.12 4.06 3.34
CA HIS A 41 -6.77 4.23 2.78
C HIS A 41 -6.24 2.92 2.19
N ALA A 42 -6.33 1.82 2.93
CA ALA A 42 -5.90 0.51 2.48
C ALA A 42 -6.68 0.03 1.24
N CYS A 43 -7.97 0.38 1.15
CA CYS A 43 -8.80 0.06 -0.02
C CYS A 43 -8.32 0.80 -1.27
N ASP A 44 -7.89 2.07 -1.14
CA ASP A 44 -7.40 2.91 -2.24
C ASP A 44 -6.13 2.32 -2.88
N ILE A 45 -5.23 1.77 -2.06
CA ILE A 45 -3.99 1.12 -2.53
C ILE A 45 -4.10 -0.40 -2.71
N SER A 46 -5.30 -0.99 -2.58
CA SER A 46 -5.47 -2.46 -2.49
C SER A 46 -5.28 -3.24 -3.78
N HIS A 47 -5.07 -2.57 -4.92
CA HIS A 47 -4.97 -3.24 -6.22
C HIS A 47 -3.81 -4.26 -6.28
N ALA A 48 -2.72 -4.00 -5.57
CA ALA A 48 -1.58 -4.91 -5.46
C ALA A 48 -1.86 -6.17 -4.60
N SER A 49 -2.97 -6.20 -3.87
CA SER A 49 -3.42 -7.39 -3.11
C SER A 49 -4.54 -8.16 -3.84
N LYS A 50 -4.79 -7.87 -5.12
CA LYS A 50 -5.79 -8.56 -5.95
C LYS A 50 -5.14 -9.63 -6.82
N PRO A 51 -5.92 -10.58 -7.37
CA PRO A 51 -5.43 -11.50 -8.39
C PRO A 51 -4.70 -10.76 -9.52
N TRP A 52 -3.67 -11.39 -10.07
CA TRP A 52 -2.75 -10.80 -11.06
C TRP A 52 -3.45 -10.00 -12.17
N GLU A 53 -4.50 -10.58 -12.79
CA GLU A 53 -5.24 -9.93 -13.88
C GLU A 53 -5.85 -8.57 -13.49
N LEU A 54 -6.30 -8.43 -12.23
CA LEU A 54 -6.81 -7.16 -11.73
C LEU A 54 -5.66 -6.21 -11.40
N HIS A 55 -4.62 -6.71 -10.73
CA HIS A 55 -3.44 -5.91 -10.39
C HIS A 55 -2.81 -5.29 -11.65
N SER A 56 -2.47 -6.12 -12.65
CA SER A 56 -1.86 -5.67 -13.92
C SER A 56 -2.68 -4.57 -14.58
N ARG A 57 -4.00 -4.76 -14.69
CA ARG A 57 -4.88 -3.76 -15.32
C ARG A 57 -4.90 -2.42 -14.58
N TRP A 58 -4.90 -2.44 -13.26
CA TRP A 58 -4.86 -1.21 -12.46
C TRP A 58 -3.50 -0.53 -12.53
N THR A 59 -2.41 -1.30 -12.48
CA THR A 59 -1.04 -0.80 -12.64
C THR A 59 -0.83 -0.16 -14.01
N GLU A 60 -1.31 -0.79 -15.09
CA GLU A 60 -1.26 -0.20 -16.45
C GLU A 60 -2.02 1.13 -16.50
N GLY A 61 -3.19 1.20 -15.87
CA GLY A 61 -3.99 2.43 -15.81
C GLY A 61 -3.28 3.56 -15.07
N VAL A 62 -2.69 3.29 -13.90
CA VAL A 62 -2.04 4.33 -13.09
C VAL A 62 -0.74 4.81 -13.73
N LEU A 63 0.03 3.90 -14.33
CA LEU A 63 1.29 4.28 -14.99
C LEU A 63 1.03 5.07 -16.28
N GLU A 64 0.00 4.74 -17.05
CA GLU A 64 -0.37 5.56 -18.20
C GLU A 64 -0.80 6.98 -17.76
N GLU A 65 -1.46 7.13 -16.61
CA GLU A 65 -1.76 8.45 -16.05
C GLU A 65 -0.48 9.23 -15.70
N PHE A 66 0.48 8.59 -15.01
CA PHE A 66 1.77 9.21 -14.69
C PHE A 66 2.57 9.58 -15.94
N PHE A 67 2.59 8.70 -16.95
CA PHE A 67 3.29 8.98 -18.19
C PHE A 67 2.67 10.14 -18.97
N ARG A 68 1.33 10.26 -18.96
CA ARG A 68 0.66 11.42 -19.55
C ARG A 68 0.95 12.72 -18.80
N GLN A 69 1.11 12.65 -17.48
CA GLN A 69 1.58 13.79 -16.70
C GLN A 69 3.01 14.17 -17.11
N GLY A 70 3.92 13.20 -17.22
CA GLY A 70 5.29 13.45 -17.64
C GLY A 70 5.40 14.03 -19.05
N ASP A 71 4.60 13.53 -20.00
CA ASP A 71 4.55 14.09 -21.35
C ASP A 71 4.12 15.57 -21.34
N LEU A 72 3.18 15.92 -20.46
CA LEU A 72 2.73 17.30 -20.28
C LEU A 72 3.81 18.17 -19.65
N GLU A 73 4.47 17.69 -18.59
CA GLU A 73 5.61 18.34 -17.94
C GLU A 73 6.73 18.64 -18.96
N ALA A 74 7.10 17.64 -19.77
CA ALA A 74 8.09 17.79 -20.82
C ALA A 74 7.68 18.82 -21.88
N SER A 75 6.42 18.83 -22.30
CA SER A 75 5.90 19.81 -23.27
C SER A 75 5.95 21.26 -22.76
N MET A 76 5.90 21.43 -21.44
CA MET A 76 6.03 22.72 -20.75
C MET A 76 7.49 23.07 -20.40
N GLY A 77 8.44 22.18 -20.68
CA GLY A 77 9.85 22.34 -20.29
C GLY A 77 10.09 22.20 -18.79
N LEU A 78 9.19 21.51 -18.07
CA LEU A 78 9.34 21.19 -16.65
C LEU A 78 10.14 19.89 -16.46
N PRO A 79 10.83 19.71 -15.32
CA PRO A 79 11.40 18.42 -14.97
C PRO A 79 10.28 17.38 -14.75
N TYR A 80 10.56 16.12 -15.10
CA TYR A 80 9.64 15.02 -14.84
C TYR A 80 9.45 14.81 -13.33
N SER A 81 8.21 14.63 -12.92
CA SER A 81 7.89 14.09 -11.60
C SER A 81 8.35 12.63 -11.48
N PRO A 82 8.57 12.12 -10.24
CA PRO A 82 8.91 10.72 -10.02
C PRO A 82 7.94 9.77 -10.74
N LEU A 83 8.48 8.71 -11.35
CA LEU A 83 7.75 7.72 -12.14
C LEU A 83 6.98 8.24 -13.38
N CYS A 84 7.11 9.51 -13.75
CA CYS A 84 6.36 10.09 -14.86
C CYS A 84 7.08 9.99 -16.23
N ASP A 85 8.34 9.56 -16.28
CA ASP A 85 9.06 9.38 -17.55
C ASP A 85 8.97 7.92 -18.05
N ARG A 86 8.13 7.71 -19.07
CA ARG A 86 7.92 6.40 -19.72
C ARG A 86 9.17 5.77 -20.33
N ASN A 87 10.25 6.53 -20.53
CA ASN A 87 11.49 6.03 -21.11
C ASN A 87 12.48 5.49 -20.07
N THR A 88 12.29 5.83 -18.80
CA THR A 88 13.22 5.48 -17.71
C THR A 88 12.59 4.61 -16.64
N VAL A 89 11.27 4.59 -16.50
CA VAL A 89 10.58 3.78 -15.49
C VAL A 89 10.65 2.30 -15.81
N HIS A 90 11.23 1.53 -14.89
CA HIS A 90 11.13 0.07 -14.89
C HIS A 90 9.92 -0.36 -14.07
N VAL A 91 8.85 -0.74 -14.76
CA VAL A 91 7.53 -1.03 -14.16
C VAL A 91 7.60 -2.08 -13.06
N ALA A 92 8.33 -3.17 -13.29
CA ALA A 92 8.43 -4.27 -12.32
C ALA A 92 9.07 -3.82 -11.00
N ASP A 93 10.20 -3.10 -11.07
CA ASP A 93 10.91 -2.63 -9.87
C ASP A 93 10.08 -1.59 -9.11
N SER A 94 9.37 -0.72 -9.85
CA SER A 94 8.42 0.23 -9.25
C SER A 94 7.31 -0.48 -8.48
N GLN A 95 6.72 -1.55 -9.02
CA GLN A 95 5.68 -2.29 -8.32
C GLN A 95 6.20 -3.10 -7.13
N ILE A 96 7.41 -3.67 -7.23
CA ILE A 96 8.07 -4.33 -6.09
C ILE A 96 8.25 -3.33 -4.95
N GLY A 97 8.82 -2.16 -5.22
CA GLY A 97 8.98 -1.12 -4.20
C GLY A 97 7.65 -0.63 -3.62
N PHE A 98 6.62 -0.46 -4.45
CA PHE A 98 5.30 -0.07 -3.97
C PHE A 98 4.70 -1.14 -3.03
N ILE A 99 4.86 -2.42 -3.35
CA ILE A 99 4.37 -3.51 -2.51
C ILE A 99 5.12 -3.53 -1.17
N ASP A 100 6.45 -3.57 -1.22
CA ASP A 100 7.30 -3.76 -0.03
C ASP A 100 7.20 -2.59 0.95
N PHE A 101 7.13 -1.36 0.45
CA PHE A 101 7.21 -0.16 1.29
C PHE A 101 5.86 0.46 1.64
N ILE A 102 4.82 0.23 0.84
CA ILE A 102 3.51 0.88 1.02
C ILE A 102 2.41 -0.15 1.30
N VAL A 103 2.21 -1.12 0.41
CA VAL A 103 1.04 -2.00 0.46
C VAL A 103 1.16 -3.04 1.58
N GLU A 104 2.25 -3.80 1.63
CA GLU A 104 2.45 -4.86 2.61
C GLU A 104 2.39 -4.34 4.05
N PRO A 105 3.13 -3.27 4.43
CA PRO A 105 3.05 -2.72 5.78
C PRO A 105 1.62 -2.27 6.16
N THR A 106 0.87 -1.72 5.19
CA THR A 106 -0.51 -1.28 5.40
C THR A 106 -1.45 -2.45 5.62
N MET A 107 -1.36 -3.49 4.80
CA MET A 107 -2.22 -4.66 4.90
C MET A 107 -1.99 -5.43 6.20
N ILE A 108 -0.74 -5.56 6.64
CA ILE A 108 -0.39 -6.18 7.93
C ILE A 108 -1.07 -5.45 9.09
N ILE A 109 -0.87 -4.12 9.18
CA ILE A 109 -1.43 -3.31 10.28
C ILE A 109 -2.96 -3.32 10.22
N CYS A 110 -3.55 -3.24 9.03
CA CYS A 110 -4.99 -3.31 8.85
C CYS A 110 -5.54 -4.68 9.34
N GLY A 111 -4.86 -5.78 9.01
CA GLY A 111 -5.22 -7.12 9.48
C GLY A 111 -5.15 -7.29 11.00
N GLU A 112 -4.05 -6.82 11.63
CA GLU A 112 -3.89 -6.82 13.10
C GLU A 112 -5.00 -5.99 13.78
N MET A 113 -5.26 -4.80 13.25
CA MET A 113 -6.32 -3.91 13.74
C MET A 113 -7.71 -4.55 13.62
N LEU A 114 -8.04 -5.14 12.47
CA LEU A 114 -9.31 -5.84 12.28
C LEU A 114 -9.47 -7.01 13.26
N THR A 115 -8.42 -7.80 13.43
CA THR A 115 -8.41 -8.92 14.39
C THR A 115 -8.70 -8.41 15.81
N ARG A 116 -8.01 -7.35 16.25
CA ARG A 116 -8.18 -6.74 17.58
C ARG A 116 -9.58 -6.20 17.83
N ILE A 117 -10.26 -5.71 16.78
CA ILE A 117 -11.64 -5.19 16.84
C ILE A 117 -12.67 -6.32 16.80
N ILE A 118 -12.45 -7.35 15.98
CA ILE A 118 -13.43 -8.40 15.70
C ILE A 118 -13.41 -9.50 16.77
N GLU A 119 -12.24 -9.90 17.27
CA GLU A 119 -12.08 -11.02 18.21
C GLU A 119 -12.96 -10.91 19.49
N PRO A 120 -13.14 -9.74 20.12
CA PRO A 120 -14.07 -9.60 21.25
C PRO A 120 -15.55 -9.71 20.86
N LEU A 121 -15.88 -9.52 19.59
CA LEU A 121 -17.26 -9.49 19.08
C LEU A 121 -17.70 -10.85 18.54
N VAL A 122 -16.77 -11.59 17.95
CA VAL A 122 -17.00 -12.91 17.36
C VAL A 122 -15.78 -13.76 17.67
N PRO A 123 -15.92 -14.90 18.38
CA PRO A 123 -14.83 -15.86 18.51
C PRO A 123 -14.41 -16.32 17.11
N LEU A 124 -13.25 -15.85 16.65
CA LEU A 124 -12.71 -16.25 15.37
C LEU A 124 -12.28 -17.72 15.48
N GLN A 125 -12.76 -18.57 14.57
CA GLN A 125 -12.24 -19.93 14.45
C GLN A 125 -10.79 -19.83 13.93
N SER A 126 -9.88 -20.60 14.53
CA SER A 126 -8.47 -20.67 14.13
C SER A 126 -8.37 -21.01 12.63
N SER A 127 -7.91 -20.05 11.85
CA SER A 127 -7.85 -20.13 10.39
C SER A 127 -6.61 -20.90 9.92
N ASP A 128 -6.69 -22.23 9.96
CA ASP A 128 -5.76 -23.13 9.24
C ASP A 128 -6.29 -23.51 7.84
N THR A 129 -7.33 -22.84 7.31
CA THR A 129 -8.06 -23.33 6.11
C THR A 129 -8.20 -22.33 4.96
N PHE A 130 -7.28 -21.35 4.81
CA PHE A 130 -7.35 -20.40 3.68
C PHE A 130 -6.18 -20.41 2.70
N LEU A 131 -5.27 -21.40 2.76
CA LEU A 131 -4.27 -21.59 1.70
C LEU A 131 -4.28 -23.03 1.18
N PRO A 132 -4.75 -23.28 -0.06
CA PRO A 132 -4.12 -24.30 -0.87
C PRO A 132 -2.71 -23.79 -1.19
N CYS A 133 -1.72 -24.31 -0.47
CA CYS A 133 -0.32 -24.13 -0.83
C CYS A 133 -0.06 -24.97 -2.09
N ASP A 134 -0.09 -24.34 -3.26
CA ASP A 134 0.48 -24.95 -4.46
C ASP A 134 2.01 -24.91 -4.31
N ASN A 135 2.57 -26.07 -3.97
CA ASN A 135 3.99 -26.34 -4.01
C ASN A 135 4.48 -26.30 -5.46
N SER A 136 5.17 -25.23 -5.84
CA SER A 136 6.24 -25.31 -6.83
C SER A 136 7.30 -24.23 -6.60
N ASP A 137 8.41 -24.68 -6.03
CA ASP A 137 9.80 -24.28 -6.25
C ASP A 137 10.32 -22.90 -5.80
N SER A 138 10.99 -22.98 -4.64
CA SER A 138 12.33 -22.46 -4.32
C SER A 138 13.08 -21.63 -5.38
N LEU A 139 13.37 -20.37 -5.04
CA LEU A 139 14.71 -19.81 -4.78
C LEU A 139 14.56 -18.28 -4.83
N LEU A 140 15.05 -17.58 -3.79
CA LEU A 140 15.91 -16.40 -3.90
C LEU A 140 16.14 -15.86 -2.48
N THR A 141 17.30 -16.25 -1.93
CA THR A 141 17.87 -15.72 -0.69
C THR A 141 18.51 -14.35 -0.94
N SER A 142 18.21 -13.41 -0.05
CA SER A 142 19.03 -12.29 0.42
C SER A 142 19.79 -11.43 -0.60
N ALA A 143 19.37 -10.17 -0.72
CA ALA A 143 20.26 -9.07 -1.04
C ALA A 143 19.93 -7.87 -0.14
N ASP A 144 20.89 -7.46 0.70
CA ASP A 144 20.89 -6.16 1.38
C ASP A 144 20.96 -5.04 0.33
N VAL A 145 20.06 -4.04 0.41
CA VAL A 145 20.08 -2.83 -0.43
C VAL A 145 19.63 -1.62 0.41
N PRO A 146 20.27 -0.45 0.26
CA PRO A 146 20.43 0.54 1.34
C PRO A 146 19.24 1.49 1.50
N GLN A 147 19.17 2.10 2.70
CA GLN A 147 18.28 3.22 3.00
C GLN A 147 18.60 4.42 2.11
N GLU A 148 17.76 4.69 1.13
CA GLU A 148 17.66 6.03 0.55
C GLU A 148 16.27 6.61 0.80
N HIS A 149 16.30 7.80 1.41
CA HIS A 149 15.16 8.63 1.72
C HIS A 149 14.57 9.20 0.42
N GLU A 150 13.79 8.41 -0.31
CA GLU A 150 12.87 8.99 -1.29
C GLU A 150 11.52 9.18 -0.63
N THR A 151 11.14 10.44 -0.50
CA THR A 151 9.84 10.84 0.00
C THR A 151 8.82 10.39 -1.04
N PHE A 152 8.19 9.23 -0.80
CA PHE A 152 7.03 8.74 -1.55
C PHE A 152 5.88 9.75 -1.37
N VAL A 153 5.85 10.78 -2.22
CA VAL A 153 4.67 11.61 -2.44
C VAL A 153 4.10 11.16 -3.78
N PHE A 154 3.23 10.15 -3.75
CA PHE A 154 2.32 9.85 -4.85
C PHE A 154 0.94 10.34 -4.46
N LEU A 155 0.64 11.58 -4.88
CA LEU A 155 -0.60 12.34 -4.62
C LEU A 155 -0.80 12.87 -3.20
#